data_AF-A0A0C9TAV0-F1
#
_entry.id   AF-A0A0C9TAV0-F1
#
_cell.length_a   1.000
_cell.length_b   1.000
_cell.length_c   1.000
_cell.angle_alpha   90.00
_cell.angle_beta   90.00
_cell.angle_gamma   90.00
#
_symmetry.space_group_name_H-M   'P 1'
#
loop_
_entity.id
_entity.type
_entity.pdbx_description
1 polymer ?
#
loop_
_entity_poly.entity_id
_entity_poly.type
_entity_poly.pdbx_seq_one_letter_code
_entity_poly.pdbx_strand_id
1 'polypeptide(L)' 'FHFIRWVVENDKLCLIYCPTADMITDTLTKTLPSPKVKHFAVELGLRST' A
#
# COMPACT_ATOMS: atom_id res chain seq x y z
N PHE A 1 24.19 -5.06 -9.31
CA PHE A 1 23.09 -6.00 -9.64
C PHE A 1 21.85 -5.55 -8.88
N HIS A 2 20.83 -5.01 -9.56
CA HIS A 2 19.61 -4.51 -8.93
C HIS A 2 18.41 -5.30 -9.46
N PHE A 3 18.05 -6.37 -8.74
CA PHE A 3 16.98 -7.28 -9.16
C PHE A 3 15.67 -6.55 -9.47
N ILE A 4 15.21 -5.67 -8.58
CA ILE A 4 13.96 -4.93 -8.76
C ILE A 4 13.97 -4.05 -10.01
N ARG A 5 15.10 -3.40 -10.32
CA ARG A 5 15.22 -2.58 -11.53
C ARG A 5 15.06 -3.43 -12.79
N TRP A 6 15.71 -4.59 -12.84
CA TRP A 6 15.59 -5.52 -13.97
C TRP A 6 14.14 -6.01 -14.14
N VAL A 7 13.45 -6.34 -13.05
CA VAL A 7 12.03 -6.78 -13.09
C VAL A 7 11.14 -5.69 -13.68
N VAL A 8 11.36 -4.42 -13.33
CA VAL A 8 10.61 -3.27 -13.87
C VAL A 8 10.96 -3.03 -15.35
N GLU A 9 12.25 -3.02 -15.71
CA GLU A 9 12.71 -2.82 -17.10
C GLU A 9 12.23 -3.92 -18.07
N ASN A 10 11.88 -5.10 -17.55
CA ASN A 10 11.36 -6.23 -18.33
C ASN A 10 9.83 -6.40 -18.20
N ASP A 11 9.13 -5.36 -17.77
CA ASP A 11 7.66 -5.31 -17.63
C ASP A 11 7.06 -6.46 -16.79
N LYS A 12 7.86 -7.07 -15.90
CA LYS A 12 7.38 -8.10 -14.97
C LYS A 12 6.66 -7.50 -13.77
N LEU A 13 6.85 -6.21 -13.52
CA LEU A 13 6.18 -5.44 -12.49
C LEU A 13 5.96 -4.00 -12.97
N CYS A 14 4.74 -3.50 -12.84
CA CYS A 14 4.41 -2.10 -13.10
C CYS A 14 4.48 -1.30 -11.79
N LEU A 15 5.39 -0.33 -11.72
CA LEU A 15 5.52 0.54 -10.56
C LEU A 15 4.63 1.77 -10.75
N ILE A 16 3.63 1.93 -9.88
CA ILE A 16 2.70 3.07 -9.90
C ILE A 16 2.86 3.84 -8.59
N TYR A 17 2.97 5.16 -8.69
CA TYR A 17 3.00 6.02 -7.51
C TYR A 17 1.67 5.97 -6.75
N CYS A 18 1.76 5.83 -5.42
CA CYS A 18 0.64 5.92 -4.51
C CYS A 18 0.97 6.97 -3.43
N PRO A 19 0.15 8.02 -3.27
CA PRO A 19 0.32 8.98 -2.18
C PRO A 19 0.32 8.29 -0.81
N THR A 20 1.11 8.82 0.13
CA THR A 20 1.19 8.24 1.49
C THR A 20 -0.18 8.16 2.17
N ALA A 21 -1.06 9.13 1.93
CA ALA A 21 -2.41 9.12 2.49
C ALA A 21 -3.22 7.88 2.04
N ASP A 22 -3.02 7.46 0.79
CA ASP A 22 -3.79 6.40 0.11
C ASP A 22 -3.13 5.00 0.25
N MET A 23 -1.93 4.93 0.84
CA MET A 23 -1.20 3.68 1.01
C MET A 23 -1.74 2.85 2.19
N ILE A 24 -2.72 1.98 1.91
CA ILE A 24 -3.31 1.07 2.92
C ILE A 24 -2.29 0.18 3.61
N THR A 25 -1.23 -0.24 2.92
CA THR A 25 -0.15 -1.10 3.46
C THR A 25 0.52 -0.50 4.70
N ASP A 26 0.50 0.82 4.86
CA ASP A 26 0.99 1.47 6.08
C ASP A 26 0.23 1.04 7.33
N THR A 27 -1.05 0.68 7.20
CA THR A 27 -1.85 0.16 8.33
C THR A 27 -1.38 -1.23 8.77
N LEU A 28 -0.64 -1.96 7.95
CA LEU A 28 -0.16 -3.31 8.29
C LEU A 28 1.31 -3.33 8.70
N THR A 29 2.04 -2.24 8.45
CA THR A 29 3.51 -2.20 8.54
C THR A 29 4.02 -1.12 9.49
N LYS A 30 3.19 -0.16 9.89
CA LYS A 30 3.53 0.90 10.86
C LYS A 30 2.67 0.76 12.10
N THR A 31 3.17 1.29 13.21
CA THR A 31 2.41 1.41 14.45
C THR A 31 1.15 2.24 14.17
N LEU A 32 -0.01 1.58 14.17
CA LEU A 32 -1.28 2.07 13.65
C LEU A 32 -1.68 3.44 14.19
N PRO A 33 -1.59 4.53 13.42
CA PRO A 33 -2.28 5.76 13.78
C PRO A 33 -3.77 5.49 13.61
N SER A 34 -4.55 5.58 14.69
CA SER A 34 -6.01 5.37 14.68
C SER A 34 -6.75 6.05 13.52
N PRO A 35 -6.37 7.28 13.07
CA PRO A 35 -7.01 7.91 11.91
C PRO A 35 -6.89 7.10 10.61
N LYS A 36 -5.74 6.47 10.35
CA LYS A 36 -5.49 5.75 9.10
C LYS A 36 -6.24 4.41 9.02
N VAL A 37 -6.36 3.72 10.15
CA VAL A 37 -7.20 2.50 10.26
C VAL A 37 -8.66 2.83 9.99
N LYS A 38 -9.15 3.93 10.56
CA LYS A 38 -10.53 4.38 10.34
C LYS A 38 -10.78 4.77 8.89
N HIS A 39 -9.81 5.43 8.26
CA HIS A 39 -9.88 5.80 6.85
C HIS A 39 -10.05 4.58 5.95
N PHE A 40 -9.26 3.52 6.18
CA PHE A 40 -9.31 2.27 5.42
C PHE A 40 -10.20 1.19 6.03
N ALA A 41 -11.17 1.54 6.88
CA ALA A 41 -11.93 0.54 7.63
C ALA A 41 -12.72 -0.41 6.73
N VAL A 42 -13.17 0.04 5.55
CA VAL A 42 -13.90 -0.79 4.59
C VAL A 42 -12.94 -1.71 3.84
N GLU A 43 -11.85 -1.16 3.33
CA GLU A 43 -10.81 -1.88 2.58
C GLU A 43 -10.08 -2.91 3.46
N LEU A 44 -9.99 -2.66 4.76
CA LEU A 44 -9.47 -3.60 5.76
C LEU A 44 -10.51 -4.64 6.24
N GLY A 45 -11.76 -4.57 5.77
CA GLY A 45 -12.83 -5.48 6.20
C GLY A 45 -13.31 -5.28 7.64
N LEU A 46 -13.04 -4.11 8.23
CA LEU A 46 -13.45 -3.74 9.60
C LEU A 46 -14.86 -3.12 9.66
N ARG A 47 -15.45 -2.76 8.50
CA ARG A 47 -16.81 -2.22 8.38
C ARG A 47 -17.42 -2.62 7.03
N SER A 48 -18.71 -2.95 7.02
CA SER A 48 -19.49 -3.18 5.79
C SER A 48 -19.64 -1.89 4.97
N THR A 49 -19.75 -2.03 3.65
CA THR A 49 -20.05 -0.95 2.67
C THR A 49 -21.49 -0.48 2.78
#